data_AF-A0A378N5L3-F1
#
_entry.id   AF-A0A378N5L3-F1
#
_cell.length_a   1.000
_cell.length_b   1.000
_cell.length_c   1.000
_cell.angle_alpha   90.00
_cell.angle_beta   90.00
_cell.angle_gamma   90.00
#
_symmetry.space_group_name_H-M   'P 1'
#
loop_
_entity.id
_entity.type
_entity.pdbx_description
1 polymer ?
#
loop_
_entity_poly.entity_id
_entity_poly.type
_entity_poly.pdbx_seq_one_letter_code
_entity_poly.pdbx_strand_id
1 'polypeptide(L)'
;MTPIVKQFKYGQHTVTLETGAIARQATAAVMASMDDTTVFVTVVAKKDVKEGQDFFPLTVDYQERTYAAGRIPGGFFKREGRPSEGETLIARLIDRPVRPLFPEGFFNEIQVIATVVSVNPQISPDLVAMIGASAALSLSGVPFNGPIGAARVGFINDQFVLNPTTSEQKISRLDLVVSGTDKAVLMVESEADILTEEQMLAAVVFGHEQQQVVIENIKEFVKEAGKPRWDWVAPEPNTDLINKVKALAETRLGDAYRIVEKQVRYEQIDAIKAEVIAQLTAEDETVSEGTIIDIITALESQIVRSRIIAGEPRIDGRTVDTVRALDICTSVLPRTHGSALFTRGETQALAVATLGTERDAQIIDELTGEKSDRFLFHYNFPPYSVGETGRIGSPKRREIGHGRLAKRGVLAVMPTAEEFPYVVRVVSEITESNGSSSMASVCGASLALMDAGVPIKAAVAGIAMGLVKEDEKFVVLSDILGDEDHLGDMDFKVAGTRTGVTALQMDIKIEGSPLKLCVLP
;
A
#
# COMPACT_ATOMS: atom_id res chain seq x y z
N MET A 1 38.87 -9.23 3.75
CA MET A 1 38.07 -8.23 3.01
C MET A 1 37.54 -7.25 4.02
N THR A 2 37.59 -5.95 3.69
CA THR A 2 37.20 -4.89 4.63
C THR A 2 35.75 -4.48 4.33
N PRO A 3 34.82 -4.58 5.29
CA PRO A 3 33.48 -4.05 5.12
C PRO A 3 33.53 -2.53 4.95
N ILE A 4 32.63 -1.98 4.14
CA ILE A 4 32.40 -0.54 4.06
C ILE A 4 31.23 -0.22 4.97
N VAL A 5 31.43 0.67 5.94
CA VAL A 5 30.50 0.93 7.03
C VAL A 5 30.16 2.42 7.08
N LYS A 6 28.87 2.74 7.08
CA LYS A 6 28.33 4.09 7.32
C LYS A 6 27.54 4.08 8.63
N GLN A 7 27.89 4.99 9.54
CA GLN A 7 27.18 5.16 10.84
C GLN A 7 26.69 6.58 11.00
N PHE A 8 25.46 6.74 11.47
CA PHE A 8 24.86 8.04 11.73
C PHE A 8 23.79 7.98 12.82
N LYS A 9 23.48 9.14 13.40
CA LYS A 9 22.40 9.27 14.40
C LYS A 9 21.06 9.50 13.70
N TYR A 10 20.03 8.82 14.19
CA TYR A 10 18.65 9.02 13.74
C TYR A 10 17.70 9.07 14.93
N GLY A 11 17.33 10.28 15.34
CA GLY A 11 16.69 10.51 16.63
C GLY A 11 17.59 10.08 17.78
N GLN A 12 17.08 9.21 18.65
CA GLN A 12 17.83 8.67 19.78
C GLN A 12 18.75 7.49 19.41
N HIS A 13 18.55 6.91 18.22
CA HIS A 13 19.17 5.66 17.81
C HIS A 13 20.41 5.88 16.94
N THR A 14 21.25 4.85 16.85
CA THR A 14 22.39 4.82 15.92
C THR A 14 22.09 3.84 14.80
N VAL A 15 22.06 4.33 13.56
CA VAL A 15 21.91 3.49 12.38
C VAL A 15 23.29 3.15 11.82
N THR A 16 23.51 1.87 11.54
CA THR A 16 24.72 1.36 10.88
C THR A 16 24.32 0.65 9.58
N LEU A 17 24.96 1.03 8.48
CA LEU A 17 24.82 0.37 7.18
C LEU A 17 26.17 -0.23 6.80
N GLU A 18 26.21 -1.54 6.55
CA GLU A 18 27.42 -2.24 6.12
C GLU A 18 27.22 -2.95 4.78
N THR A 19 28.21 -2.84 3.89
CA THR A 19 28.22 -3.58 2.61
C THR A 19 29.62 -4.11 2.24
N GLY A 20 29.69 -4.92 1.18
CA GLY A 20 30.93 -5.43 0.58
C GLY A 20 31.44 -6.76 1.16
N ALA A 21 31.09 -7.11 2.39
CA ALA A 21 31.57 -8.36 3.02
C ALA A 21 30.65 -9.57 2.75
N ILE A 22 29.33 -9.41 2.87
CA ILE A 22 28.32 -10.49 2.85
C ILE A 22 27.52 -10.49 1.54
N ALA A 23 27.14 -11.68 1.07
CA ALA A 23 26.35 -11.91 -0.16
C ALA A 23 26.84 -11.16 -1.40
N ARG A 24 28.15 -11.17 -1.63
CA ARG A 24 28.84 -10.48 -2.75
C ARG A 24 28.35 -10.89 -4.16
N GLN A 25 27.61 -11.98 -4.29
CA GLN A 25 27.01 -12.42 -5.55
C GLN A 25 25.67 -11.72 -5.87
N ALA A 26 24.99 -11.14 -4.88
CA ALA A 26 23.78 -10.35 -5.12
C ALA A 26 24.12 -9.06 -5.89
N THR A 27 23.11 -8.50 -6.57
CA THR A 27 23.27 -7.19 -7.22
C THR A 27 23.62 -6.12 -6.18
N ALA A 28 23.03 -6.18 -5.00
CA ALA A 28 23.52 -5.48 -3.81
C ALA A 28 23.13 -6.23 -2.52
N ALA A 29 23.86 -5.94 -1.44
CA ALA A 29 23.56 -6.46 -0.12
C ALA A 29 23.96 -5.43 0.94
N VAL A 30 23.09 -5.22 1.93
CA VAL A 30 23.32 -4.31 3.05
C VAL A 30 22.92 -5.01 4.34
N MET A 31 23.81 -4.98 5.33
CA MET A 31 23.46 -5.27 6.72
C MET A 31 23.07 -3.94 7.38
N ALA A 32 21.78 -3.73 7.58
CA ALA A 32 21.25 -2.54 8.24
C ALA A 32 20.99 -2.85 9.72
N SER A 33 21.48 -2.00 10.62
CA SER A 33 21.32 -2.16 12.06
C SER A 33 20.89 -0.86 12.71
N MET A 34 20.02 -0.95 13.72
CA MET A 34 19.61 0.15 14.59
C MET A 34 19.47 -0.39 16.01
N ASP A 35 20.39 0.03 16.89
CA ASP A 35 20.46 -0.37 18.31
C ASP A 35 20.16 -1.87 18.54
N ASP A 36 20.99 -2.73 17.95
CA ASP A 36 20.96 -4.22 17.97
C ASP A 36 19.88 -4.91 17.12
N THR A 37 18.83 -4.21 16.70
CA THR A 37 17.92 -4.73 15.66
C THR A 37 18.61 -4.67 14.31
N THR A 38 18.83 -5.83 13.69
CA THR A 38 19.63 -5.97 12.47
C THR A 38 18.86 -6.76 11.43
N VAL A 39 18.74 -6.16 10.24
CA VAL A 39 18.08 -6.74 9.07
C VAL A 39 19.07 -6.82 7.93
N PHE A 40 19.25 -8.04 7.42
CA PHE A 40 20.07 -8.29 6.24
C PHE A 40 19.21 -8.19 4.98
N VAL A 41 19.49 -7.20 4.14
CA VAL A 41 18.71 -6.91 2.94
C VAL A 41 19.54 -7.14 1.69
N THR A 42 19.01 -7.92 0.75
CA THR A 42 19.64 -8.19 -0.55
C THR A 42 18.72 -7.77 -1.70
N VAL A 43 19.35 -7.38 -2.80
CA VAL A 43 18.68 -7.07 -4.07
C VAL A 43 19.31 -7.92 -5.15
N VAL A 44 18.49 -8.62 -5.91
CA VAL A 44 18.88 -9.29 -7.15
C VAL A 44 18.02 -8.74 -8.28
N ALA A 45 18.67 -8.32 -9.36
CA ALA A 45 18.04 -7.80 -10.55
C ALA A 45 18.53 -8.58 -11.77
N LYS A 46 17.61 -9.14 -12.55
CA LYS A 46 17.95 -9.81 -13.81
C LYS A 46 18.34 -8.78 -14.87
N LYS A 47 19.40 -9.07 -15.62
CA LYS A 47 19.89 -8.20 -16.71
C LYS A 47 18.97 -8.23 -17.94
N ASP A 48 18.41 -9.39 -18.22
CA ASP A 48 17.52 -9.60 -19.35
C ASP A 48 16.05 -9.53 -18.90
N VAL A 49 15.22 -8.93 -19.76
CA VAL A 49 13.76 -8.94 -19.63
C VAL A 49 13.24 -10.24 -20.23
N LYS A 50 12.25 -10.88 -19.60
CA LYS A 50 11.61 -12.07 -20.19
C LYS A 50 10.87 -11.66 -21.46
N GLU A 51 10.94 -12.50 -22.48
CA GLU A 51 10.15 -12.30 -23.69
C GLU A 51 8.66 -12.24 -23.35
N GLY A 52 7.95 -11.24 -23.88
CA GLY A 52 6.54 -11.00 -23.60
C GLY A 52 6.22 -10.45 -22.20
N GLN A 53 7.20 -9.99 -21.42
CA GLN A 53 6.96 -9.34 -20.14
C GLN A 53 6.32 -7.96 -20.33
N ASP A 54 5.09 -7.81 -19.85
CA ASP A 54 4.20 -6.64 -19.99
C ASP A 54 3.96 -5.89 -18.67
N PHE A 55 4.48 -6.41 -17.55
CA PHE A 55 4.40 -5.75 -16.24
C PHE A 55 5.75 -5.72 -15.53
N PHE A 56 5.95 -4.76 -14.63
CA PHE A 56 7.16 -4.69 -13.80
C PHE A 56 7.16 -5.73 -12.67
N PRO A 57 8.02 -6.78 -12.72
CA PRO A 57 8.00 -7.87 -11.74
C PRO A 57 8.90 -7.54 -10.55
N LEU A 58 8.42 -6.68 -9.66
CA LEU A 58 9.02 -6.43 -8.35
C LEU A 58 8.40 -7.36 -7.29
N THR A 59 9.25 -8.17 -6.66
CA THR A 59 8.89 -9.00 -5.51
C THR A 59 9.68 -8.56 -4.28
N VAL A 60 8.98 -8.32 -3.18
CA VAL A 60 9.58 -8.04 -1.87
C VAL A 60 9.18 -9.12 -0.89
N ASP A 61 10.18 -9.81 -0.36
CA ASP A 61 10.06 -10.82 0.68
C ASP A 61 10.66 -10.27 1.98
N TYR A 62 9.88 -10.30 3.05
CA TYR A 62 10.36 -10.00 4.41
C TYR A 62 10.18 -11.25 5.27
N GLN A 63 11.21 -11.62 6.02
CA GLN A 63 11.23 -12.83 6.82
C GLN A 63 11.88 -12.59 8.17
N GLU A 64 11.23 -13.09 9.21
CA GLU A 64 11.74 -13.08 10.58
C GLU A 64 12.34 -14.44 10.90
N ARG A 65 13.51 -14.43 11.54
CA ARG A 65 14.15 -15.66 12.02
C ARG A 65 14.08 -15.69 13.53
N THR A 66 13.58 -16.76 14.12
CA THR A 66 13.38 -16.82 15.57
C THR A 66 14.69 -16.79 16.33
N TYR A 67 15.79 -17.21 15.68
CA TYR A 67 17.13 -17.06 16.23
C TYR A 67 17.53 -15.60 16.46
N ALA A 68 16.92 -14.65 15.75
CA ALA A 68 17.19 -13.22 15.95
C ALA A 68 16.82 -12.77 17.37
N ALA A 69 15.87 -13.46 18.01
CA ALA A 69 15.48 -13.29 19.41
C ALA A 69 16.07 -14.39 20.33
N GLY A 70 16.99 -15.22 19.85
CA GLY A 70 17.54 -16.34 20.61
C GLY A 70 16.54 -17.47 20.89
N ARG A 71 15.48 -17.62 20.09
CA ARG A 71 14.41 -18.61 20.30
C ARG A 71 14.40 -19.70 19.23
N ILE A 72 13.96 -20.90 19.63
CA ILE A 72 13.62 -22.00 18.70
C ILE A 72 12.14 -21.86 18.32
N PRO A 73 11.75 -22.03 17.04
CA PRO A 73 10.35 -21.89 16.63
C PRO A 73 9.39 -22.82 17.40
N GLY A 74 8.21 -22.31 17.76
CA GLY A 74 7.21 -23.05 18.54
C GLY A 74 6.62 -24.27 17.83
N GLY A 75 6.47 -24.20 16.49
CA GLY A 75 5.78 -25.21 15.68
C GLY A 75 6.37 -26.63 15.72
N PHE A 76 5.61 -27.61 15.22
CA PHE A 76 5.98 -29.04 15.24
C PHE A 76 7.34 -29.32 14.58
N PHE A 77 7.62 -28.66 13.45
CA PHE A 77 8.85 -28.87 12.67
C PHE A 77 10.08 -28.11 13.21
N LYS A 78 9.91 -27.25 14.23
CA LYS A 78 10.99 -26.40 14.79
C LYS A 78 11.75 -25.60 13.72
N ARG A 79 11.02 -25.10 12.72
CA ARG A 79 11.51 -24.33 11.58
C ARG A 79 10.49 -23.27 11.20
N GLU A 80 10.96 -22.10 10.77
CA GLU A 80 10.12 -21.05 10.21
C GLU A 80 9.42 -21.54 8.94
N GLY A 81 8.12 -21.25 8.84
CA GLY A 81 7.25 -21.78 7.80
C GLY A 81 6.92 -20.75 6.71
N ARG A 82 5.65 -20.70 6.34
CA ARG A 82 5.12 -19.65 5.45
C ARG A 82 5.13 -18.30 6.20
N PRO A 83 5.26 -17.17 5.49
CA PRO A 83 5.18 -15.86 6.10
C PRO A 83 3.87 -15.68 6.88
N SER A 84 4.00 -15.12 8.08
CA SER A 84 2.89 -14.66 8.91
C SER A 84 2.18 -13.44 8.30
N GLU A 85 1.05 -13.05 8.88
CA GLU A 85 0.38 -11.79 8.50
C GLU A 85 1.29 -10.58 8.75
N GLY A 86 2.00 -10.55 9.88
CA GLY A 86 2.96 -9.48 10.22
C GLY A 86 4.07 -9.37 9.18
N GLU A 87 4.72 -10.49 8.83
CA GLU A 87 5.76 -10.50 7.80
C GLU A 87 5.24 -10.04 6.42
N THR A 88 4.02 -10.45 6.07
CA THR A 88 3.36 -10.02 4.82
C THR A 88 3.07 -8.53 4.80
N LEU A 89 2.64 -7.96 5.93
CA LEU A 89 2.37 -6.53 6.08
C LEU A 89 3.66 -5.71 5.96
N ILE A 90 4.75 -6.14 6.60
CA ILE A 90 6.05 -5.45 6.50
C ILE A 90 6.61 -5.55 5.08
N ALA A 91 6.49 -6.72 4.42
CA ALA A 91 6.86 -6.85 3.01
C ALA A 91 6.10 -5.85 2.12
N ARG A 92 4.82 -5.60 2.39
CA ARG A 92 4.03 -4.58 1.68
C ARG A 92 4.47 -3.16 2.03
N LEU A 93 4.82 -2.91 3.28
CA LEU A 93 5.31 -1.61 3.75
C LEU A 93 6.62 -1.20 3.06
N ILE A 94 7.47 -2.17 2.71
CA ILE A 94 8.69 -1.97 1.92
C ILE A 94 8.38 -1.80 0.42
N ASP A 95 7.50 -2.63 -0.15
CA ASP A 95 7.16 -2.64 -1.58
C ASP A 95 6.54 -1.32 -2.06
N ARG A 96 5.56 -0.81 -1.31
CA ARG A 96 4.76 0.37 -1.69
C ARG A 96 5.58 1.62 -2.00
N PRO A 97 6.52 2.08 -1.15
CA PRO A 97 7.30 3.29 -1.42
C PRO A 97 8.41 3.10 -2.47
N VAL A 98 8.91 1.87 -2.71
CA VAL A 98 9.98 1.66 -3.70
C VAL A 98 9.45 1.43 -5.11
N ARG A 99 8.25 0.86 -5.26
CA ARG A 99 7.64 0.53 -6.55
C ARG A 99 7.51 1.73 -7.51
N PRO A 100 7.00 2.91 -7.11
CA PRO A 100 6.84 4.05 -8.02
C PRO A 100 8.17 4.72 -8.41
N LEU A 101 9.29 4.33 -7.79
CA LEU A 101 10.61 4.92 -8.07
C LEU A 101 11.39 4.17 -9.15
N PHE A 102 10.83 3.10 -9.70
CA PHE A 102 11.38 2.47 -10.89
C PHE A 102 10.87 3.20 -12.13
N PRO A 103 11.75 3.51 -13.11
CA PRO A 103 11.33 4.18 -14.33
C PRO A 103 10.23 3.42 -15.07
N GLU A 104 9.34 4.16 -15.71
CA GLU A 104 8.32 3.60 -16.59
C GLU A 104 8.99 2.79 -17.73
N GLY A 105 8.40 1.66 -18.11
CA GLY A 105 8.96 0.73 -19.09
C GLY A 105 10.10 -0.15 -18.57
N PHE A 106 10.48 -0.04 -17.28
CA PHE A 106 11.48 -0.93 -16.69
C PHE A 106 10.84 -2.27 -16.29
N PHE A 107 11.05 -3.31 -17.11
CA PHE A 107 10.45 -4.64 -16.92
C PHE A 107 11.41 -5.74 -16.45
N ASN A 108 12.63 -5.37 -16.05
CA ASN A 108 13.58 -6.31 -15.46
C ASN A 108 13.07 -6.84 -14.11
N GLU A 109 13.12 -8.16 -13.93
CA GLU A 109 12.71 -8.80 -12.68
C GLU A 109 13.65 -8.41 -11.53
N ILE A 110 13.06 -7.88 -10.45
CA ILE A 110 13.77 -7.50 -9.23
C ILE A 110 13.17 -8.24 -8.04
N GLN A 111 14.06 -8.84 -7.24
CA GLN A 111 13.72 -9.40 -5.95
C GLN A 111 14.48 -8.68 -4.84
N VAL A 112 13.75 -8.20 -3.85
CA VAL A 112 14.27 -7.66 -2.59
C VAL A 112 13.95 -8.66 -1.48
N ILE A 113 14.97 -9.12 -0.75
CA ILE A 113 14.78 -10.04 0.38
C ILE A 113 15.33 -9.37 1.63
N ALA A 114 14.47 -9.13 2.62
CA ALA A 114 14.82 -8.61 3.94
C ALA A 114 14.69 -9.72 4.98
N THR A 115 15.79 -10.10 5.62
CA THR A 115 15.81 -11.13 6.68
C THR A 115 16.25 -10.51 7.99
N VAL A 116 15.42 -10.60 9.03
CA VAL A 116 15.80 -10.17 10.39
C VAL A 116 16.74 -11.20 10.98
N VAL A 117 17.94 -10.76 11.37
CA VAL A 117 19.02 -11.65 11.87
C VAL A 117 19.37 -11.40 13.34
N SER A 118 19.00 -10.25 13.88
CA SER A 118 19.07 -9.90 15.31
C SER A 118 17.94 -8.93 15.63
N VAL A 119 17.35 -9.02 16.82
CA VAL A 119 16.27 -8.10 17.23
C VAL A 119 16.48 -7.59 18.65
N ASN A 120 16.41 -6.28 18.80
CA ASN A 120 16.16 -5.62 20.07
C ASN A 120 14.63 -5.49 20.25
N PRO A 121 14.03 -6.04 21.33
CA PRO A 121 12.58 -5.97 21.54
C PRO A 121 11.98 -4.56 21.62
N GLN A 122 12.81 -3.54 21.85
CA GLN A 122 12.37 -2.14 21.87
C GLN A 122 12.36 -1.47 20.50
N ILE A 123 13.01 -2.06 19.50
CA ILE A 123 13.21 -1.46 18.17
C ILE A 123 12.57 -2.36 17.12
N SER A 124 11.47 -1.87 16.53
CA SER A 124 10.78 -2.61 15.47
C SER A 124 11.71 -2.80 14.24
N PRO A 125 11.75 -4.02 13.66
CA PRO A 125 12.57 -4.31 12.49
C PRO A 125 12.05 -3.71 11.18
N ASP A 126 10.79 -3.27 11.12
CA ASP A 126 10.18 -2.73 9.90
C ASP A 126 10.91 -1.52 9.32
N LEU A 127 11.21 -0.51 10.14
CA LEU A 127 11.96 0.68 9.71
C LEU A 127 13.36 0.31 9.25
N VAL A 128 14.04 -0.58 9.97
CA VAL A 128 15.40 -1.03 9.62
C VAL A 128 15.40 -1.76 8.27
N ALA A 129 14.37 -2.57 8.01
CA ALA A 129 14.19 -3.26 6.74
C ALA A 129 13.94 -2.29 5.58
N MET A 130 13.11 -1.26 5.79
CA MET A 130 12.84 -0.21 4.78
C MET A 130 14.11 0.58 4.43
N ILE A 131 14.87 0.99 5.45
CA ILE A 131 16.15 1.70 5.28
C ILE A 131 17.17 0.80 4.55
N GLY A 132 17.25 -0.48 4.94
CA GLY A 132 18.13 -1.46 4.29
C GLY A 132 17.77 -1.70 2.81
N ALA A 133 16.48 -1.78 2.48
CA ALA A 133 16.01 -1.91 1.10
C ALA A 133 16.35 -0.67 0.26
N SER A 134 16.12 0.53 0.81
CA SER A 134 16.51 1.80 0.18
C SER A 134 18.00 1.87 -0.12
N ALA A 135 18.84 1.50 0.85
CA ALA A 135 20.29 1.46 0.70
C ALA A 135 20.74 0.42 -0.32
N ALA A 136 20.21 -0.81 -0.25
CA ALA A 136 20.58 -1.89 -1.17
C ALA A 136 20.16 -1.59 -2.62
N LEU A 137 18.95 -1.10 -2.85
CA LEU A 137 18.49 -0.67 -4.18
C LEU A 137 19.39 0.44 -4.74
N SER A 138 19.73 1.43 -3.92
CA SER A 138 20.57 2.55 -4.34
C SER A 138 22.02 2.14 -4.65
N LEU A 139 22.57 1.15 -3.92
CA LEU A 139 23.91 0.59 -4.18
C LEU A 139 23.97 -0.32 -5.41
N SER A 140 22.84 -0.91 -5.81
CA SER A 140 22.79 -1.96 -6.84
C SER A 140 23.14 -1.48 -8.25
N GLY A 141 23.03 -0.18 -8.50
CA GLY A 141 23.21 0.42 -9.81
C GLY A 141 22.00 0.28 -10.74
N VAL A 142 20.93 -0.43 -10.35
CA VAL A 142 19.71 -0.51 -11.16
C VAL A 142 19.07 0.88 -11.32
N PRO A 143 18.29 1.11 -12.40
CA PRO A 143 17.47 2.31 -12.51
C PRO A 143 16.50 2.41 -11.32
N PHE A 144 16.70 3.42 -10.48
CA PHE A 144 15.94 3.62 -9.25
C PHE A 144 16.10 5.08 -8.80
N ASN A 145 14.97 5.79 -8.72
CA ASN A 145 14.85 7.22 -8.42
C ASN A 145 14.76 7.51 -6.90
N GLY A 146 15.31 6.63 -6.07
CA GLY A 146 15.50 6.89 -4.65
C GLY A 146 16.80 7.64 -4.32
N PRO A 147 17.32 7.54 -3.08
CA PRO A 147 16.82 6.70 -1.98
C PRO A 147 15.56 7.26 -1.31
N ILE A 148 14.86 6.38 -0.59
CA ILE A 148 13.78 6.74 0.33
C ILE A 148 14.28 6.76 1.78
N GLY A 149 13.67 7.60 2.60
CA GLY A 149 13.71 7.53 4.05
C GLY A 149 12.54 6.71 4.60
N ALA A 150 12.59 6.40 5.90
CA ALA A 150 11.46 5.84 6.64
C ALA A 150 11.46 6.37 8.08
N ALA A 151 10.31 6.80 8.59
CA ALA A 151 10.11 7.23 9.97
C ALA A 151 8.83 6.62 10.54
N ARG A 152 8.86 6.27 11.83
CA ARG A 152 7.65 6.07 12.64
C ARG A 152 7.43 7.32 13.49
N VAL A 153 6.20 7.79 13.58
CA VAL A 153 5.80 8.95 14.37
C VAL A 153 4.77 8.52 15.40
N GLY A 154 5.11 8.74 16.67
CA GLY A 154 4.19 8.63 17.80
C GLY A 154 3.64 9.98 18.22
N PHE A 155 2.57 9.97 19.02
CA PHE A 155 1.98 11.16 19.62
C PHE A 155 1.74 10.91 21.11
N ILE A 156 2.63 11.47 21.94
CA ILE A 156 2.69 11.23 23.39
C ILE A 156 2.74 12.59 24.09
N ASN A 157 1.88 12.81 25.09
CA ASN A 157 1.79 14.08 25.82
C ASN A 157 1.68 15.30 24.89
N ASP A 158 0.84 15.17 23.84
CA ASP A 158 0.62 16.17 22.80
C ASP A 158 1.87 16.58 22.00
N GLN A 159 2.90 15.73 21.96
CA GLN A 159 4.13 15.94 21.20
C GLN A 159 4.40 14.78 20.24
N PHE A 160 4.97 15.11 19.08
CA PHE A 160 5.46 14.11 18.14
C PHE A 160 6.76 13.49 18.62
N VAL A 161 6.82 12.17 18.61
CA VAL A 161 8.01 11.39 18.98
C VAL A 161 8.48 10.62 17.76
N LEU A 162 9.75 10.79 17.40
CA LEU A 162 10.39 10.09 16.29
C LEU A 162 10.82 8.68 16.74
N ASN A 163 10.43 7.68 15.96
CA ASN A 163 10.77 6.27 16.14
C ASN A 163 10.58 5.80 17.60
N PRO A 164 9.37 5.96 18.18
CA PRO A 164 9.11 5.53 19.54
C PRO A 164 9.43 4.04 19.71
N THR A 165 9.99 3.69 20.85
CA THR A 165 10.23 2.30 21.23
C THR A 165 8.91 1.53 21.35
N THR A 166 8.97 0.20 21.30
CA THR A 166 7.81 -0.67 21.52
C THR A 166 7.07 -0.34 22.83
N SER A 167 7.80 0.11 23.87
CA SER A 167 7.20 0.50 25.16
C SER A 167 6.51 1.86 25.09
N GLU A 168 7.12 2.85 24.43
CA GLU A 168 6.53 4.19 24.23
C GLU A 168 5.30 4.11 23.31
N GLN A 169 5.32 3.23 22.30
CA GLN A 169 4.20 3.05 21.38
C GLN A 169 2.90 2.62 22.09
N LYS A 170 2.99 1.90 23.22
CA LYS A 170 1.82 1.47 24.01
C LYS A 170 1.06 2.62 24.68
N ILE A 171 1.72 3.75 24.91
CA ILE A 171 1.13 4.96 25.48
C ILE A 171 0.93 6.07 24.43
N SER A 172 1.27 5.79 23.17
CA SER A 172 1.10 6.70 22.06
C SER A 172 -0.33 6.65 21.53
N ARG A 173 -0.87 7.82 21.18
CA ARG A 173 -2.16 7.97 20.48
C ARG A 173 -2.05 7.86 18.96
N LEU A 174 -0.84 7.63 18.44
CA LEU A 174 -0.55 7.51 17.01
C LEU A 174 0.52 6.44 16.76
N ASP A 175 0.29 5.55 15.80
CA ASP A 175 1.34 4.76 15.14
C ASP A 175 1.27 5.08 13.65
N LEU A 176 2.16 5.96 13.18
CA LEU A 176 2.23 6.38 11.80
C LEU A 176 3.59 6.05 11.22
N VAL A 177 3.63 5.29 10.13
CA VAL A 177 4.84 5.12 9.32
C VAL A 177 4.71 5.98 8.07
N VAL A 178 5.73 6.79 7.81
CA VAL A 178 5.85 7.60 6.60
C VAL A 178 7.15 7.25 5.88
N SER A 179 7.09 7.23 4.55
CA SER A 179 8.25 7.03 3.68
C SER A 179 8.16 7.90 2.44
N GLY A 180 9.30 8.38 1.97
CA GLY A 180 9.39 9.29 0.83
C GLY A 180 10.83 9.61 0.43
N THR A 181 10.98 10.34 -0.67
CA THR A 181 12.27 10.87 -1.14
C THR A 181 12.58 12.20 -0.44
N ASP A 182 13.66 12.86 -0.87
CA ASP A 182 14.01 14.21 -0.45
C ASP A 182 12.98 15.26 -0.89
N LYS A 183 12.17 14.96 -1.91
CA LYS A 183 11.21 15.91 -2.48
C LYS A 183 9.78 15.67 -2.05
N ALA A 184 9.38 14.42 -1.88
CA ALA A 184 7.97 14.07 -1.71
C ALA A 184 7.77 12.86 -0.80
N VAL A 185 6.59 12.83 -0.16
CA VAL A 185 6.08 11.63 0.50
C VAL A 185 5.58 10.67 -0.58
N LEU A 186 5.80 9.37 -0.39
CA LEU A 186 5.33 8.32 -1.29
C LEU A 186 4.30 7.42 -0.63
N MET A 187 4.49 7.15 0.66
CA MET A 187 3.66 6.18 1.38
C MET A 187 3.44 6.63 2.83
N VAL A 188 2.19 6.52 3.27
CA VAL A 188 1.80 6.62 4.68
C VAL A 188 0.94 5.42 5.06
N GLU A 189 1.16 4.89 6.26
CA GLU A 189 0.34 3.86 6.89
C GLU A 189 0.18 4.21 8.37
N SER A 190 -1.05 4.41 8.85
CA SER A 190 -1.26 4.84 10.25
C SER A 190 -2.50 4.26 10.93
N GLU A 191 -2.42 4.16 12.25
CA GLU A 191 -3.54 4.01 13.18
C GLU A 191 -3.46 5.12 14.26
N ALA A 192 -4.61 5.69 14.61
CA ALA A 192 -4.70 6.86 15.49
C ALA A 192 -5.89 6.75 16.46
N ASP A 193 -5.72 7.26 17.67
CA ASP A 193 -6.78 7.37 18.68
C ASP A 193 -7.55 8.69 18.50
N ILE A 194 -8.33 8.74 17.41
CA ILE A 194 -9.26 9.82 17.03
C ILE A 194 -8.53 11.18 17.08
N LEU A 195 -7.53 11.34 16.21
CA LEU A 195 -6.78 12.60 16.07
C LEU A 195 -7.39 13.51 15.01
N THR A 196 -7.16 14.80 15.14
CA THR A 196 -7.61 15.79 14.14
C THR A 196 -6.82 15.67 12.84
N GLU A 197 -7.39 16.10 11.73
CA GLU A 197 -6.73 16.15 10.41
C GLU A 197 -5.45 16.97 10.47
N GLU A 198 -5.44 18.09 11.20
CA GLU A 198 -4.26 18.94 11.41
C GLU A 198 -3.13 18.19 12.11
N GLN A 199 -3.45 17.44 13.18
CA GLN A 199 -2.47 16.61 13.88
C GLN A 199 -1.92 15.49 12.98
N MET A 200 -2.78 14.85 12.18
CA MET A 200 -2.36 13.81 11.24
C MET A 200 -1.43 14.36 10.17
N LEU A 201 -1.76 15.51 9.56
CA LEU A 201 -0.90 16.17 8.58
C LEU A 201 0.44 16.58 9.19
N ALA A 202 0.42 17.19 10.37
CA ALA A 202 1.63 17.61 11.06
C ALA A 202 2.55 16.41 11.40
N ALA A 203 1.98 15.26 11.74
CA ALA A 203 2.75 14.03 11.95
C ALA A 203 3.45 13.54 10.68
N VAL A 204 2.76 13.58 9.53
CA VAL A 204 3.35 13.20 8.23
C VAL A 204 4.50 14.14 7.87
N VAL A 205 4.31 15.45 8.01
CA VAL A 205 5.35 16.48 7.78
C VAL A 205 6.55 16.21 8.69
N PHE A 206 6.32 16.07 9.99
CA PHE A 206 7.37 15.81 10.98
C PHE A 206 8.19 14.57 10.61
N GLY A 207 7.55 13.45 10.30
CA GLY A 207 8.26 12.23 9.92
C GLY A 207 9.04 12.37 8.60
N HIS A 208 8.48 13.08 7.60
CA HIS A 208 9.15 13.34 6.33
C HIS A 208 10.38 14.24 6.47
N GLU A 209 10.33 15.24 7.36
CA GLU A 209 11.46 16.09 7.69
C GLU A 209 12.55 15.31 8.45
N GLN A 210 12.16 14.51 9.45
CA GLN A 210 13.12 13.77 10.26
C GLN A 210 13.85 12.67 9.47
N GLN A 211 13.19 12.01 8.51
CA GLN A 211 13.83 10.95 7.72
C GLN A 211 14.88 11.45 6.72
N GLN A 212 15.03 12.76 6.51
CA GLN A 212 15.99 13.31 5.54
C GLN A 212 17.44 12.92 5.87
N VAL A 213 17.79 12.82 7.16
CA VAL A 213 19.12 12.37 7.61
C VAL A 213 19.46 10.97 7.09
N VAL A 214 18.46 10.09 6.96
CA VAL A 214 18.63 8.74 6.40
C VAL A 214 18.98 8.83 4.91
N ILE A 215 18.22 9.64 4.17
CA ILE A 215 18.38 9.82 2.71
C ILE A 215 19.76 10.38 2.40
N GLU A 216 20.21 11.40 3.14
CA GLU A 216 21.53 12.01 2.98
C GLU A 216 22.66 11.00 3.23
N ASN A 217 22.57 10.22 4.31
CA ASN A 217 23.58 9.22 4.63
C ASN A 217 23.61 8.06 3.63
N ILE A 218 22.45 7.64 3.08
CA ILE A 218 22.42 6.64 2.00
C ILE A 218 23.06 7.22 0.73
N LYS A 219 22.79 8.49 0.37
CA LYS A 219 23.42 9.14 -0.79
C LYS A 219 24.94 9.17 -0.64
N GLU A 220 25.46 9.48 0.55
CA GLU A 220 26.91 9.40 0.83
C GLU A 220 27.45 7.98 0.75
N PHE A 221 26.74 7.01 1.33
CA PHE A 221 27.11 5.60 1.28
C PHE A 221 27.18 5.07 -0.16
N VAL A 222 26.29 5.52 -1.04
CA VAL A 222 26.30 5.20 -2.48
C VAL A 222 27.48 5.84 -3.20
N LYS A 223 27.89 7.05 -2.83
CA LYS A 223 29.11 7.66 -3.41
C LYS A 223 30.37 6.87 -3.04
N GLU A 224 30.40 6.27 -1.84
CA GLU A 224 31.55 5.51 -1.35
C GLU A 224 31.60 4.07 -1.89
N ALA A 225 30.45 3.39 -1.98
CA ALA A 225 30.37 1.94 -2.23
C ALA A 225 29.44 1.52 -3.38
N GLY A 226 28.80 2.47 -4.07
CA GLY A 226 27.81 2.20 -5.11
C GLY A 226 28.41 1.53 -6.34
N LYS A 227 27.68 0.56 -6.90
CA LYS A 227 28.02 -0.01 -8.20
C LYS A 227 27.70 1.01 -9.31
N PRO A 228 28.39 0.93 -10.46
CA PRO A 228 28.04 1.75 -11.62
C PRO A 228 26.56 1.61 -11.98
N ARG A 229 25.92 2.74 -12.31
CA ARG A 229 24.55 2.73 -12.81
C ARG A 229 24.49 1.89 -14.09
N TRP A 230 23.40 1.15 -14.25
CA TRP A 230 23.16 0.39 -15.47
C TRP A 230 23.02 1.38 -16.62
N ASP A 231 23.62 1.03 -17.75
CA ASP A 231 23.38 1.70 -19.02
C ASP A 231 22.04 1.22 -19.56
N TRP A 232 20.97 1.72 -18.95
CA TRP A 232 19.60 1.46 -19.34
C TRP A 232 19.00 2.75 -19.88
N VAL A 233 18.40 2.63 -21.06
CA VAL A 233 17.67 3.71 -21.71
C VAL A 233 16.25 3.22 -21.87
N ALA A 234 15.29 4.11 -21.62
CA ALA A 234 13.89 3.81 -21.88
C ALA A 234 13.71 3.44 -23.36
N PRO A 235 12.88 2.44 -23.68
CA PRO A 235 12.54 2.15 -25.07
C PRO A 235 12.02 3.41 -25.77
N GLU A 236 12.56 3.71 -26.96
CA GLU A 236 12.08 4.84 -27.76
C GLU A 236 10.60 4.63 -28.12
N PRO A 237 9.72 5.61 -27.84
CA PRO A 237 8.32 5.50 -28.18
C PRO A 237 8.14 5.37 -29.70
N ASN A 238 7.40 4.35 -30.14
CA ASN A 238 7.02 4.23 -31.55
C ASN A 238 5.92 5.25 -31.89
N THR A 239 6.33 6.48 -32.18
CA THR A 239 5.42 7.61 -32.45
C THR A 239 4.45 7.35 -33.61
N ASP A 240 4.89 6.64 -34.65
CA ASP A 240 4.01 6.26 -35.77
C ASP A 240 2.91 5.31 -35.31
N LEU A 241 3.25 4.28 -34.53
CA LEU A 241 2.27 3.35 -33.96
C LEU A 241 1.32 4.07 -33.00
N ILE A 242 1.83 4.94 -32.14
CA ILE A 242 1.02 5.75 -31.22
C ILE A 242 0.00 6.59 -32.00
N ASN A 243 0.43 7.27 -33.07
CA ASN A 243 -0.45 8.07 -33.90
C ASN A 243 -1.52 7.22 -34.61
N LYS A 244 -1.16 6.01 -35.08
CA LYS A 244 -2.14 5.07 -35.66
C LYS A 244 -3.17 4.61 -34.64
N VAL A 245 -2.74 4.17 -33.45
CA VAL A 245 -3.65 3.78 -32.36
C VAL A 245 -4.57 4.92 -31.99
N LYS A 246 -4.02 6.14 -31.88
CA LYS A 246 -4.80 7.34 -31.58
C LYS A 246 -5.88 7.62 -32.61
N ALA A 247 -5.54 7.55 -33.90
CA ALA A 247 -6.51 7.74 -34.98
C ALA A 247 -7.66 6.72 -34.96
N LEU A 248 -7.40 5.48 -34.52
CA LEU A 248 -8.39 4.40 -34.48
C LEU A 248 -9.22 4.39 -33.19
N ALA A 249 -8.62 4.73 -32.05
CA ALA A 249 -9.18 4.48 -30.73
C ALA A 249 -9.64 5.74 -29.98
N GLU A 250 -8.98 6.89 -30.13
CA GLU A 250 -9.13 8.03 -29.20
C GLU A 250 -10.58 8.50 -29.05
N THR A 251 -11.27 8.74 -30.16
CA THR A 251 -12.68 9.18 -30.12
C THR A 251 -13.59 8.10 -29.53
N ARG A 252 -13.37 6.84 -29.91
CA ARG A 252 -14.17 5.70 -29.45
C ARG A 252 -14.00 5.44 -27.96
N LEU A 253 -12.77 5.52 -27.45
CA LEU A 253 -12.45 5.44 -26.02
C LEU A 253 -13.06 6.64 -25.29
N GLY A 254 -12.97 7.84 -25.87
CA GLY A 254 -13.61 9.04 -25.36
C GLY A 254 -15.11 8.84 -25.14
N ASP A 255 -15.82 8.24 -26.09
CA ASP A 255 -17.24 7.93 -25.96
C ASP A 255 -17.51 6.79 -24.98
N ALA A 256 -16.66 5.75 -24.97
CA ALA A 256 -16.77 4.64 -24.02
C ALA A 256 -16.65 5.09 -22.56
N TYR A 257 -15.75 6.02 -22.25
CA TYR A 257 -15.62 6.60 -20.90
C TYR A 257 -16.77 7.53 -20.49
N ARG A 258 -17.78 7.73 -21.34
CA ARG A 258 -19.05 8.39 -20.97
C ARG A 258 -20.13 7.39 -20.55
N ILE A 259 -19.87 6.10 -20.71
CA ILE A 259 -20.74 5.03 -20.24
C ILE A 259 -20.54 4.90 -18.72
N VAL A 260 -21.61 5.12 -17.96
CA VAL A 260 -21.57 5.12 -16.49
C VAL A 260 -21.42 3.71 -15.92
N GLU A 261 -22.20 2.75 -16.43
CA GLU A 261 -22.22 1.37 -15.95
C GLU A 261 -20.89 0.67 -16.26
N LYS A 262 -20.22 0.12 -15.22
CA LYS A 262 -18.86 -0.40 -15.34
C LYS A 262 -18.76 -1.55 -16.35
N GLN A 263 -19.66 -2.52 -16.30
CA GLN A 263 -19.59 -3.71 -17.15
C GLN A 263 -19.78 -3.35 -18.62
N VAL A 264 -20.80 -2.54 -18.94
CA VAL A 264 -21.05 -2.06 -20.31
C VAL A 264 -19.88 -1.22 -20.83
N ARG A 265 -19.28 -0.39 -19.96
CA ARG A 265 -18.07 0.38 -20.32
C ARG A 265 -16.90 -0.55 -20.66
N TYR A 266 -16.65 -1.57 -19.83
CA TYR A 266 -15.53 -2.50 -20.04
C TYR A 266 -15.73 -3.35 -21.28
N GLU A 267 -16.93 -3.87 -21.53
CA GLU A 267 -17.27 -4.59 -22.76
C GLU A 267 -17.01 -3.73 -24.01
N GLN A 268 -17.38 -2.45 -23.97
CA GLN A 268 -17.13 -1.52 -25.08
C GLN A 268 -15.64 -1.23 -25.27
N ILE A 269 -14.88 -1.04 -24.17
CA ILE A 269 -13.43 -0.81 -24.22
C ILE A 269 -12.71 -2.05 -24.76
N ASP A 270 -13.10 -3.25 -24.32
CA ASP A 270 -12.51 -4.52 -24.78
C ASP A 270 -12.81 -4.77 -26.25
N ALA A 271 -14.01 -4.44 -26.72
CA ALA A 271 -14.34 -4.49 -28.15
C ALA A 271 -13.46 -3.51 -28.97
N ILE A 272 -13.26 -2.28 -28.49
CA ILE A 272 -12.37 -1.31 -29.13
C ILE A 272 -10.93 -1.85 -29.16
N LYS A 273 -10.42 -2.39 -28.04
CA LYS A 273 -9.08 -2.99 -27.94
C LYS A 273 -8.92 -4.11 -28.96
N ALA A 274 -9.84 -5.08 -28.96
CA ALA A 274 -9.78 -6.23 -29.85
C ALA A 274 -9.78 -5.82 -31.34
N GLU A 275 -10.60 -4.84 -31.72
CA GLU A 275 -10.63 -4.34 -33.10
C GLU A 275 -9.33 -3.61 -33.50
N VAL A 276 -8.80 -2.74 -32.63
CA VAL A 276 -7.55 -2.01 -32.89
C VAL A 276 -6.36 -2.98 -32.97
N ILE A 277 -6.30 -3.95 -32.08
CA ILE A 277 -5.28 -5.02 -32.11
C ILE A 277 -5.40 -5.80 -33.42
N ALA A 278 -6.60 -6.28 -33.78
CA ALA A 278 -6.80 -7.06 -34.99
C ALA A 278 -6.43 -6.28 -36.26
N GLN A 279 -6.76 -4.98 -36.32
CA GLN A 279 -6.42 -4.15 -37.47
C GLN A 279 -4.90 -3.91 -37.59
N LEU A 280 -4.24 -3.51 -36.50
CA LEU A 280 -2.82 -3.16 -36.54
C LEU A 280 -1.92 -4.39 -36.72
N THR A 281 -2.27 -5.52 -36.12
CA THR A 281 -1.52 -6.78 -36.31
C THR A 281 -1.73 -7.37 -37.71
N ALA A 282 -2.84 -7.10 -38.38
CA ALA A 282 -3.04 -7.46 -39.78
C ALA A 282 -2.27 -6.55 -40.75
N GLU A 283 -2.03 -5.28 -40.38
CA GLU A 283 -1.20 -4.36 -41.15
C GLU A 283 0.31 -4.64 -40.97
N ASP A 284 0.72 -5.02 -39.76
CA ASP A 284 2.11 -5.29 -39.40
C ASP A 284 2.20 -6.39 -38.32
N GLU A 285 2.54 -7.60 -38.75
CA GLU A 285 2.71 -8.77 -37.88
C GLU A 285 3.89 -8.63 -36.88
N THR A 286 4.75 -7.61 -37.03
CA THR A 286 5.89 -7.38 -36.13
C THR A 286 5.51 -6.59 -34.88
N VAL A 287 4.32 -5.97 -34.85
CA VAL A 287 3.82 -5.23 -33.69
C VAL A 287 3.25 -6.19 -32.66
N SER A 288 3.75 -6.13 -31.42
CA SER A 288 3.22 -6.96 -30.34
C SER A 288 1.87 -6.44 -29.83
N GLU A 289 0.97 -7.37 -29.52
CA GLU A 289 -0.33 -7.07 -28.90
C GLU A 289 -0.16 -6.28 -27.59
N GLY A 290 0.82 -6.67 -26.76
CA GLY A 290 1.14 -5.98 -25.50
C GLY A 290 1.47 -4.50 -25.71
N THR A 291 2.28 -4.18 -26.72
CA THR A 291 2.62 -2.78 -27.05
C THR A 291 1.39 -1.97 -27.46
N ILE A 292 0.45 -2.57 -28.19
CA ILE A 292 -0.81 -1.89 -28.56
C ILE A 292 -1.65 -1.64 -27.31
N ILE A 293 -1.75 -2.63 -26.42
CA ILE A 293 -2.48 -2.51 -25.14
C ILE A 293 -1.87 -1.42 -24.25
N ASP A 294 -0.55 -1.33 -24.17
CA ASP A 294 0.14 -0.29 -23.39
C ASP A 294 -0.17 1.11 -23.93
N ILE A 295 -0.13 1.29 -25.26
CA ILE A 295 -0.48 2.56 -25.91
C ILE A 295 -1.95 2.90 -25.66
N ILE A 296 -2.87 1.94 -25.79
CA ILE A 296 -4.29 2.15 -25.48
C ILE A 296 -4.45 2.58 -24.02
N THR A 297 -3.80 1.90 -23.08
CA THR A 297 -3.87 2.23 -21.64
C THR A 297 -3.33 3.64 -21.35
N ALA A 298 -2.26 4.06 -22.01
CA ALA A 298 -1.76 5.43 -21.93
C ALA A 298 -2.78 6.45 -22.48
N LEU A 299 -3.47 6.13 -23.58
CA LEU A 299 -4.56 6.96 -24.12
C LEU A 299 -5.76 7.03 -23.19
N GLU A 300 -6.16 5.90 -22.58
CA GLU A 300 -7.22 5.84 -21.57
C GLU A 300 -6.91 6.80 -20.41
N SER A 301 -5.68 6.73 -19.89
CA SER A 301 -5.17 7.63 -18.86
C SER A 301 -5.27 9.10 -19.29
N GLN A 302 -4.77 9.44 -20.48
CA GLN A 302 -4.81 10.82 -20.99
C GLN A 302 -6.25 11.34 -21.13
N ILE A 303 -7.18 10.53 -21.65
CA ILE A 303 -8.58 10.91 -21.86
C ILE A 303 -9.27 11.20 -20.52
N VAL A 304 -9.14 10.30 -19.54
CA VAL A 304 -9.79 10.46 -18.24
C VAL A 304 -9.21 11.66 -17.49
N ARG A 305 -7.88 11.78 -17.47
CA ARG A 305 -7.18 12.86 -16.74
C ARG A 305 -7.49 14.24 -17.31
N SER A 306 -7.43 14.39 -18.64
CA SER A 306 -7.68 15.68 -19.30
C SER A 306 -9.11 16.19 -19.05
N ARG A 307 -10.11 15.30 -19.04
CA ARG A 307 -11.51 15.66 -18.70
C ARG A 307 -11.66 16.15 -17.28
N ILE A 308 -11.05 15.46 -16.32
CA ILE A 308 -11.09 15.83 -14.90
C ILE A 308 -10.44 17.20 -14.71
N ILE A 309 -9.27 17.44 -15.31
CA ILE A 309 -8.56 18.72 -15.26
C ILE A 309 -9.36 19.85 -15.96
N ALA A 310 -10.10 19.53 -17.02
CA ALA A 310 -10.96 20.48 -17.73
C ALA A 310 -12.25 20.83 -16.98
N GLY A 311 -12.56 20.13 -15.88
CA GLY A 311 -13.80 20.33 -15.11
C GLY A 311 -15.03 19.70 -15.76
N GLU A 312 -14.85 18.74 -16.66
CA GLU A 312 -15.95 17.92 -17.18
C GLU A 312 -16.48 16.97 -16.08
N PRO A 313 -17.74 16.50 -16.18
CA PRO A 313 -18.23 15.44 -15.32
C PRO A 313 -17.33 14.19 -15.36
N ARG A 314 -17.18 13.53 -14.21
CA ARG A 314 -16.40 12.28 -14.09
C ARG A 314 -17.03 11.15 -14.91
N ILE A 315 -16.35 10.01 -14.97
CA ILE A 315 -16.76 8.81 -15.73
C ILE A 315 -18.22 8.41 -15.45
N ASP A 316 -18.66 8.53 -14.20
CA ASP A 316 -20.02 8.21 -13.75
C ASP A 316 -20.97 9.44 -13.66
N GLY A 317 -20.54 10.58 -14.20
CA GLY A 317 -21.31 11.82 -14.22
C GLY A 317 -21.24 12.67 -12.95
N ARG A 318 -20.50 12.24 -11.92
CA ARG A 318 -20.34 13.00 -10.67
C ARG A 318 -19.45 14.23 -10.83
N THR A 319 -19.63 15.18 -9.91
CA THR A 319 -18.63 16.22 -9.62
C THR A 319 -17.46 15.64 -8.81
N VAL A 320 -16.42 16.45 -8.63
CA VAL A 320 -15.19 16.05 -7.93
C VAL A 320 -15.41 15.73 -6.44
N ASP A 321 -16.43 16.30 -5.82
CA ASP A 321 -16.75 16.23 -4.39
C ASP A 321 -17.97 15.34 -4.05
N THR A 322 -18.68 14.82 -5.06
CA THR A 322 -19.87 13.98 -4.85
C THR A 322 -19.51 12.54 -4.50
N VAL A 323 -20.08 12.02 -3.41
CA VAL A 323 -20.02 10.61 -3.01
C VAL A 323 -21.12 9.80 -3.72
N ARG A 324 -20.84 8.54 -4.08
CA ARG A 324 -21.82 7.65 -4.72
C ARG A 324 -23.00 7.34 -3.81
N ALA A 325 -24.11 6.89 -4.41
CA ALA A 325 -25.30 6.49 -3.68
C ALA A 325 -24.98 5.42 -2.62
N LEU A 326 -25.56 5.59 -1.43
CA LEU A 326 -25.40 4.68 -0.31
C LEU A 326 -26.67 3.86 -0.11
N ASP A 327 -26.50 2.55 0.08
CA ASP A 327 -27.55 1.66 0.56
C ASP A 327 -27.02 0.86 1.76
N ILE A 328 -27.81 0.80 2.81
CA ILE A 328 -27.38 0.31 4.12
C ILE A 328 -28.46 -0.60 4.69
N CYS A 329 -28.12 -1.86 4.88
CA CYS A 329 -28.97 -2.85 5.54
C CYS A 329 -28.24 -3.48 6.72
N THR A 330 -28.90 -3.61 7.87
CA THR A 330 -28.41 -4.33 9.04
C THR A 330 -29.23 -5.59 9.28
N SER A 331 -28.74 -6.51 10.11
CA SER A 331 -29.42 -7.77 10.47
C SER A 331 -29.81 -8.62 9.25
N VAL A 332 -28.98 -8.58 8.20
CA VAL A 332 -29.22 -9.25 6.91
C VAL A 332 -29.08 -10.78 6.98
N LEU A 333 -28.39 -11.31 7.99
CA LEU A 333 -28.21 -12.74 8.21
C LEU A 333 -28.88 -13.20 9.52
N PRO A 334 -29.75 -14.23 9.49
CA PRO A 334 -30.60 -14.58 10.64
C PRO A 334 -29.88 -15.33 11.78
N ARG A 335 -28.66 -15.85 11.56
CA ARG A 335 -27.95 -16.72 12.53
C ARG A 335 -26.59 -16.18 12.98
N THR A 336 -26.20 -15.00 12.51
CA THR A 336 -24.97 -14.33 12.93
C THR A 336 -25.25 -13.45 14.14
N HIS A 337 -24.23 -13.16 14.95
CA HIS A 337 -24.42 -12.24 16.09
C HIS A 337 -24.74 -10.82 15.62
N GLY A 338 -24.05 -10.34 14.58
CA GLY A 338 -24.42 -9.12 13.88
C GLY A 338 -23.98 -9.17 12.42
N SER A 339 -24.73 -8.51 11.54
CA SER A 339 -24.47 -8.47 10.11
C SER A 339 -24.89 -7.14 9.49
N ALA A 340 -24.16 -6.69 8.48
CA ALA A 340 -24.52 -5.52 7.71
C ALA A 340 -24.12 -5.71 6.24
N LEU A 341 -24.99 -5.25 5.34
CA LEU A 341 -24.68 -5.08 3.93
C LEU A 341 -24.54 -3.58 3.68
N PHE A 342 -23.33 -3.14 3.38
CA PHE A 342 -23.03 -1.77 3.02
C PHE A 342 -22.72 -1.69 1.54
N THR A 343 -23.50 -0.90 0.81
CA THR A 343 -23.29 -0.62 -0.61
C THR A 343 -23.01 0.87 -0.81
N ARG A 344 -21.96 1.18 -1.58
CA ARG A 344 -21.64 2.53 -2.06
C ARG A 344 -21.38 2.46 -3.57
N GLY A 345 -22.35 2.89 -4.37
CA GLY A 345 -22.34 2.67 -5.82
C GLY A 345 -22.17 1.18 -6.14
N GLU A 346 -21.21 0.86 -7.00
CA GLU A 346 -20.86 -0.51 -7.41
C GLU A 346 -19.78 -1.17 -6.51
N THR A 347 -19.69 -0.76 -5.24
CA THR A 347 -18.85 -1.40 -4.22
C THR A 347 -19.72 -1.85 -3.06
N GLN A 348 -19.70 -3.15 -2.75
CA GLN A 348 -20.53 -3.75 -1.70
C GLN A 348 -19.70 -4.65 -0.78
N ALA A 349 -19.94 -4.51 0.52
CA ALA A 349 -19.32 -5.31 1.56
C ALA A 349 -20.39 -5.90 2.48
N LEU A 350 -20.43 -7.23 2.56
CA LEU A 350 -21.16 -7.97 3.59
C LEU A 350 -20.24 -8.15 4.80
N ALA A 351 -20.48 -7.38 5.84
CA ALA A 351 -19.75 -7.45 7.10
C ALA A 351 -20.51 -8.29 8.12
N VAL A 352 -19.79 -9.17 8.83
CA VAL A 352 -20.35 -10.06 9.84
C VAL A 352 -19.52 -9.99 11.11
N ALA A 353 -20.15 -9.72 12.25
CA ALA A 353 -19.54 -9.75 13.56
C ALA A 353 -19.89 -11.04 14.30
N THR A 354 -18.90 -11.61 15.00
CA THR A 354 -19.04 -12.79 15.84
C THR A 354 -18.36 -12.56 17.18
N LEU A 355 -19.10 -12.81 18.26
CA LEU A 355 -18.61 -12.77 19.63
C LEU A 355 -18.11 -14.15 20.07
N GLY A 356 -17.00 -14.17 20.80
CA GLY A 356 -16.37 -15.36 21.36
C GLY A 356 -15.86 -15.13 22.77
N THR A 357 -15.39 -16.20 23.39
CA THR A 357 -14.75 -16.18 24.72
C THR A 357 -13.25 -15.93 24.60
N GLU A 358 -12.55 -15.76 25.72
CA GLU A 358 -11.09 -15.59 25.71
C GLU A 358 -10.34 -16.79 25.10
N ARG A 359 -10.96 -17.98 25.04
CA ARG A 359 -10.38 -19.13 24.34
C ARG A 359 -10.32 -18.97 22.82
N ASP A 360 -11.13 -18.06 22.28
CA ASP A 360 -11.20 -17.73 20.87
C ASP A 360 -10.25 -16.58 20.49
N ALA A 361 -9.53 -16.01 21.47
CA ALA A 361 -8.53 -14.98 21.22
C ALA A 361 -7.37 -15.57 20.41
N GLN A 362 -6.87 -14.80 19.45
CA GLN A 362 -5.77 -15.25 18.62
C GLN A 362 -4.45 -15.04 19.36
N ILE A 363 -3.74 -16.14 19.63
CA ILE A 363 -2.37 -16.09 20.13
C ILE A 363 -1.43 -15.92 18.94
N ILE A 364 -0.75 -14.77 18.88
CA ILE A 364 0.23 -14.43 17.86
C ILE A 364 1.62 -14.60 18.46
N ASP A 365 2.39 -15.56 17.94
CA ASP A 365 3.81 -15.74 18.27
C ASP A 365 4.64 -14.80 17.37
N GLU A 366 4.81 -13.56 17.82
CA GLU A 366 5.67 -12.58 17.14
C GLU A 366 7.13 -12.78 17.55
N LEU A 367 8.08 -12.23 16.78
CA LEU A 367 9.50 -12.39 17.04
C LEU A 367 9.91 -11.87 18.44
N THR A 368 9.30 -10.79 18.92
CA THR A 368 9.62 -10.14 20.19
C THR A 368 8.77 -10.59 21.37
N GLY A 369 7.82 -11.51 21.16
CA GLY A 369 6.99 -12.05 22.24
C GLY A 369 5.65 -12.57 21.76
N GLU A 370 4.94 -13.22 22.68
CA GLU A 370 3.57 -13.69 22.43
C GLU A 370 2.57 -12.59 22.76
N LYS A 371 1.59 -12.38 21.88
CA LYS A 371 0.50 -11.43 22.06
C LYS A 371 -0.85 -12.12 21.87
N SER A 372 -1.79 -11.83 22.76
CA SER A 372 -3.20 -12.19 22.57
C SER A 372 -3.94 -11.05 21.87
N ASP A 373 -4.59 -11.37 20.76
CA ASP A 373 -5.43 -10.45 20.01
C ASP A 373 -6.91 -10.80 20.18
N ARG A 374 -7.66 -9.85 20.73
CA ARG A 374 -9.09 -9.98 21.05
C ARG A 374 -10.00 -9.36 20.00
N PHE A 375 -9.44 -8.63 19.02
CA PHE A 375 -10.20 -8.04 17.93
C PHE A 375 -9.67 -8.52 16.58
N LEU A 376 -10.32 -9.52 16.01
CA LEU A 376 -9.95 -10.15 14.76
C LEU A 376 -10.68 -9.49 13.60
N PHE A 377 -9.99 -9.22 12.50
CA PHE A 377 -10.60 -8.64 11.31
C PHE A 377 -10.08 -9.37 10.07
N HIS A 378 -10.98 -10.00 9.33
CA HIS A 378 -10.66 -10.68 8.09
C HIS A 378 -11.36 -10.00 6.93
N TYR A 379 -10.65 -9.88 5.82
CA TYR A 379 -11.15 -9.29 4.58
C TYR A 379 -10.94 -10.30 3.46
N ASN A 380 -12.01 -10.59 2.73
CA ASN A 380 -12.01 -11.54 1.63
C ASN A 380 -12.40 -10.84 0.33
N PHE A 381 -11.62 -11.06 -0.72
CA PHE A 381 -11.80 -10.47 -2.05
C PHE A 381 -11.96 -11.57 -3.10
N PRO A 382 -13.15 -12.18 -3.18
CA PRO A 382 -13.41 -13.26 -4.12
C PRO A 382 -13.45 -12.74 -5.56
N PRO A 383 -13.08 -13.57 -6.56
CA PRO A 383 -12.95 -13.13 -7.95
C PRO A 383 -14.30 -12.69 -8.57
N TYR A 384 -15.42 -13.22 -8.08
CA TYR A 384 -16.75 -12.80 -8.52
C TYR A 384 -17.05 -11.33 -8.22
N SER A 385 -16.38 -10.71 -7.24
CA SER A 385 -16.60 -9.30 -6.87
C SER A 385 -16.19 -8.31 -7.96
N VAL A 386 -15.36 -8.75 -8.91
CA VAL A 386 -14.94 -8.00 -10.09
C VAL A 386 -15.45 -8.63 -11.40
N GLY A 387 -16.26 -9.69 -11.31
CA GLY A 387 -16.77 -10.41 -12.48
C GLY A 387 -15.77 -11.37 -13.14
N GLU A 388 -14.67 -11.72 -12.45
CA GLU A 388 -13.62 -12.58 -13.00
C GLU A 388 -13.71 -14.03 -12.46
N THR A 389 -13.01 -14.94 -13.13
CA THR A 389 -12.70 -16.27 -12.58
C THR A 389 -11.33 -16.25 -11.91
N GLY A 390 -11.14 -17.05 -10.86
CA GLY A 390 -9.86 -17.08 -10.17
C GLY A 390 -9.77 -18.19 -9.14
N ARG A 391 -8.53 -18.50 -8.74
CA ARG A 391 -8.29 -19.51 -7.70
C ARG A 391 -8.74 -18.99 -6.34
N ILE A 392 -9.68 -19.70 -5.71
CA ILE A 392 -10.01 -19.53 -4.29
C ILE A 392 -9.07 -20.39 -3.47
N GLY A 393 -8.41 -19.80 -2.47
CA GLY A 393 -7.38 -20.45 -1.69
C GLY A 393 -7.06 -19.69 -0.42
N SER A 394 -5.77 -19.58 -0.12
CA SER A 394 -5.30 -18.79 1.02
C SER A 394 -5.37 -17.29 0.72
N PRO A 395 -5.64 -16.44 1.72
CA PRO A 395 -5.69 -14.99 1.54
C PRO A 395 -4.44 -14.44 0.84
N LYS A 396 -4.64 -13.60 -0.18
CA LYS A 396 -3.57 -12.93 -0.91
C LYS A 396 -2.97 -11.82 -0.05
N ARG A 397 -1.75 -11.38 -0.41
CA ARG A 397 -1.07 -10.23 0.23
C ARG A 397 -1.97 -8.98 0.32
N ARG A 398 -2.76 -8.70 -0.74
CA ARG A 398 -3.68 -7.55 -0.79
C ARG A 398 -4.82 -7.68 0.21
N GLU A 399 -5.38 -8.88 0.37
CA GLU A 399 -6.48 -9.16 1.31
C GLU A 399 -6.04 -8.95 2.76
N ILE A 400 -4.85 -9.47 3.12
CA ILE A 400 -4.24 -9.26 4.45
C ILE A 400 -4.00 -7.76 4.70
N GLY A 401 -3.47 -7.05 3.70
CA GLY A 401 -3.24 -5.60 3.78
C GLY A 401 -4.53 -4.80 4.00
N HIS A 402 -5.58 -5.06 3.21
CA HIS A 402 -6.87 -4.39 3.35
C HIS A 402 -7.57 -4.76 4.67
N GLY A 403 -7.46 -6.01 5.11
CA GLY A 403 -7.97 -6.45 6.42
C GLY A 403 -7.32 -5.70 7.57
N ARG A 404 -5.99 -5.54 7.54
CA ARG A 404 -5.29 -4.72 8.55
C ARG A 404 -5.69 -3.25 8.48
N LEU A 405 -5.83 -2.67 7.30
CA LEU A 405 -6.27 -1.28 7.14
C LEU A 405 -7.67 -1.06 7.75
N ALA A 406 -8.64 -1.93 7.43
CA ALA A 406 -9.98 -1.83 7.98
C ALA A 406 -9.99 -2.04 9.51
N LYS A 407 -9.17 -2.98 10.02
CA LYS A 407 -8.96 -3.18 11.45
C LYS A 407 -8.46 -1.92 12.15
N ARG A 408 -7.43 -1.26 11.60
CA ARG A 408 -6.90 0.02 12.12
C ARG A 408 -8.00 1.08 12.19
N GLY A 409 -8.82 1.17 11.14
CA GLY A 409 -9.95 2.11 11.09
C GLY A 409 -10.95 1.92 12.23
N VAL A 410 -11.20 0.68 12.68
CA VAL A 410 -12.20 0.39 13.71
C VAL A 410 -11.59 0.31 15.13
N LEU A 411 -10.28 0.04 15.25
CA LEU A 411 -9.64 -0.27 16.53
C LEU A 411 -9.84 0.81 17.61
N ALA A 412 -9.75 2.09 17.24
CA ALA A 412 -9.87 3.21 18.18
C ALA A 412 -11.27 3.35 18.81
N VAL A 413 -12.31 2.87 18.13
CA VAL A 413 -13.70 2.89 18.64
C VAL A 413 -14.09 1.61 19.36
N MET A 414 -13.24 0.58 19.38
CA MET A 414 -13.53 -0.65 20.11
C MET A 414 -13.54 -0.40 21.62
N PRO A 415 -14.46 -1.05 22.36
CA PRO A 415 -14.47 -1.02 23.83
C PRO A 415 -13.24 -1.74 24.39
N THR A 416 -12.88 -1.38 25.62
CA THR A 416 -11.82 -2.06 26.36
C THR A 416 -12.23 -3.46 26.81
N ALA A 417 -11.25 -4.27 27.24
CA ALA A 417 -11.52 -5.60 27.78
C ALA A 417 -12.38 -5.58 29.06
N GLU A 418 -12.28 -4.51 29.85
CA GLU A 418 -13.05 -4.32 31.07
C GLU A 418 -14.51 -3.98 30.78
N GLU A 419 -14.76 -3.17 29.75
CA GLU A 419 -16.11 -2.79 29.31
C GLU A 419 -16.82 -3.90 28.54
N PHE A 420 -16.08 -4.64 27.72
CA PHE A 420 -16.62 -5.70 26.88
C PHE A 420 -15.70 -6.94 26.89
N PRO A 421 -15.92 -7.89 27.81
CA PRO A 421 -15.03 -9.03 28.03
C PRO A 421 -15.22 -10.17 27.01
N TYR A 422 -15.48 -9.83 25.74
CA TYR A 422 -15.61 -10.77 24.63
C TYR A 422 -14.52 -10.58 23.59
N VAL A 423 -14.14 -11.67 22.95
CA VAL A 423 -13.36 -11.63 21.71
C VAL A 423 -14.32 -11.30 20.57
N VAL A 424 -13.91 -10.40 19.69
CA VAL A 424 -14.73 -9.95 18.56
C VAL A 424 -14.02 -10.31 17.27
N ARG A 425 -14.69 -11.05 16.39
CA ARG A 425 -14.25 -11.34 15.04
C ARG A 425 -15.18 -10.66 14.05
N VAL A 426 -14.61 -9.80 13.21
CA VAL A 426 -15.29 -9.23 12.04
C VAL A 426 -14.76 -9.91 10.78
N VAL A 427 -15.67 -10.25 9.87
CA VAL A 427 -15.35 -10.68 8.51
C VAL A 427 -16.05 -9.76 7.54
N SER A 428 -15.31 -9.23 6.57
CA SER A 428 -15.85 -8.49 5.44
C SER A 428 -15.71 -9.34 4.18
N GLU A 429 -16.84 -9.76 3.62
CA GLU A 429 -16.93 -10.40 2.30
C GLU A 429 -17.23 -9.31 1.27
N ILE A 430 -16.31 -9.07 0.33
CA ILE A 430 -16.56 -8.13 -0.76
C ILE A 430 -17.38 -8.82 -1.84
N THR A 431 -18.58 -8.32 -2.07
CA THR A 431 -19.53 -8.90 -3.01
C THR A 431 -19.51 -8.21 -4.37
N GLU A 432 -19.20 -6.91 -4.38
CA GLU A 432 -18.99 -6.09 -5.59
C GLU A 432 -17.85 -5.09 -5.34
N SER A 433 -17.07 -4.77 -6.37
CA SER A 433 -15.95 -3.85 -6.24
C SER A 433 -15.76 -2.94 -7.47
N ASN A 434 -16.00 -1.65 -7.27
CA ASN A 434 -15.59 -0.57 -8.16
C ASN A 434 -14.95 0.59 -7.37
N GLY A 435 -13.95 0.28 -6.56
CA GLY A 435 -13.17 1.27 -5.80
C GLY A 435 -13.37 1.17 -4.28
N SER A 436 -12.26 1.26 -3.56
CA SER A 436 -12.16 1.37 -2.09
C SER A 436 -13.09 0.44 -1.28
N SER A 437 -13.06 -0.85 -1.59
CA SER A 437 -13.79 -1.87 -0.82
C SER A 437 -13.25 -2.04 0.62
N SER A 438 -12.01 -1.65 0.89
CA SER A 438 -11.48 -1.59 2.26
C SER A 438 -12.19 -0.55 3.13
N MET A 439 -12.58 0.59 2.57
CA MET A 439 -13.36 1.60 3.30
C MET A 439 -14.83 1.20 3.44
N ALA A 440 -15.38 0.49 2.45
CA ALA A 440 -16.68 -0.17 2.61
C ALA A 440 -16.68 -1.18 3.77
N SER A 441 -15.58 -1.92 3.96
CA SER A 441 -15.39 -2.82 5.11
C SER A 441 -15.39 -2.09 6.45
N VAL A 442 -14.81 -0.88 6.54
CA VAL A 442 -14.87 -0.06 7.77
C VAL A 442 -16.31 0.31 8.11
N CYS A 443 -17.06 0.83 7.12
CA CYS A 443 -18.47 1.20 7.29
C CYS A 443 -19.33 -0.03 7.67
N GLY A 444 -19.18 -1.13 6.94
CA GLY A 444 -19.88 -2.38 7.22
C GLY A 444 -19.55 -2.94 8.61
N ALA A 445 -18.28 -2.89 9.02
CA ALA A 445 -17.86 -3.33 10.35
C ALA A 445 -18.48 -2.48 11.45
N SER A 446 -18.51 -1.15 11.32
CA SER A 446 -19.18 -0.27 12.28
C SER A 446 -20.63 -0.68 12.50
N LEU A 447 -21.36 -0.97 11.41
CA LEU A 447 -22.76 -1.37 11.45
C LEU A 447 -22.95 -2.77 12.04
N ALA A 448 -22.14 -3.75 11.60
CA ALA A 448 -22.22 -5.12 12.08
C ALA A 448 -21.86 -5.25 13.58
N LEU A 449 -20.95 -4.42 14.07
CA LEU A 449 -20.61 -4.34 15.50
C LEU A 449 -21.77 -3.79 16.32
N MET A 450 -22.43 -2.73 15.84
CA MET A 450 -23.64 -2.19 16.49
C MET A 450 -24.79 -3.20 16.50
N ASP A 451 -25.01 -3.89 15.37
CA ASP A 451 -26.02 -4.95 15.24
C ASP A 451 -25.76 -6.12 16.19
N ALA A 452 -24.48 -6.47 16.41
CA ALA A 452 -24.06 -7.48 17.39
C ALA A 452 -24.13 -7.02 18.86
N GLY A 453 -24.51 -5.78 19.13
CA GLY A 453 -24.55 -5.22 20.48
C GLY A 453 -23.17 -4.91 21.09
N VAL A 454 -22.12 -4.79 20.27
CA VAL A 454 -20.80 -4.36 20.74
C VAL A 454 -20.85 -2.86 21.07
N PRO A 455 -20.50 -2.44 22.31
CA PRO A 455 -20.61 -1.05 22.74
C PRO A 455 -19.45 -0.20 22.21
N ILE A 456 -19.38 0.00 20.89
CA ILE A 456 -18.36 0.85 20.27
C ILE A 456 -18.56 2.33 20.65
N LYS A 457 -17.46 3.07 20.83
CA LYS A 457 -17.46 4.47 21.30
C LYS A 457 -18.25 5.42 20.39
N ALA A 458 -18.17 5.19 19.08
CA ALA A 458 -18.84 5.98 18.05
C ALA A 458 -18.94 5.19 16.74
N ALA A 459 -19.84 5.62 15.85
CA ALA A 459 -19.84 5.16 14.47
C ALA A 459 -18.54 5.57 13.76
N VAL A 460 -18.02 4.67 12.93
CA VAL A 460 -16.83 4.91 12.11
C VAL A 460 -17.15 4.66 10.64
N ALA A 461 -16.64 5.53 9.78
CA ALA A 461 -16.78 5.43 8.33
C ALA A 461 -15.44 5.67 7.64
N GLY A 462 -15.34 5.32 6.37
CA GLY A 462 -14.14 5.58 5.58
C GLY A 462 -14.44 5.92 4.13
N ILE A 463 -13.50 6.62 3.49
CA ILE A 463 -13.57 7.05 2.10
C ILE A 463 -12.19 6.97 1.45
N ALA A 464 -12.15 6.74 0.14
CA ALA A 464 -10.94 6.94 -0.65
C ALA A 464 -11.05 8.23 -1.47
N MET A 465 -9.95 8.94 -1.54
CA MET A 465 -9.74 10.15 -2.29
C MET A 465 -8.67 9.89 -3.34
N GLY A 466 -8.79 10.53 -4.49
CA GLY A 466 -7.80 10.51 -5.56
C GLY A 466 -7.25 11.89 -5.87
N LEU A 467 -6.15 11.90 -6.61
CA LEU A 467 -5.55 13.11 -7.16
C LEU A 467 -5.27 12.89 -8.64
N VAL A 468 -5.61 13.88 -9.46
CA VAL A 468 -5.08 14.00 -10.82
C VAL A 468 -4.31 15.31 -10.88
N LYS A 469 -3.05 15.26 -11.31
CA LYS A 469 -2.15 16.39 -11.45
C LYS A 469 -1.57 16.43 -12.86
N GLU A 470 -1.59 17.60 -13.46
CA GLU A 470 -0.94 17.90 -14.73
C GLU A 470 -0.25 19.25 -14.59
N ASP A 471 1.09 19.25 -14.66
CA ASP A 471 1.93 20.39 -14.31
C ASP A 471 1.57 20.96 -12.92
N GLU A 472 1.14 22.22 -12.86
CA GLU A 472 0.71 22.92 -11.64
C GLU A 472 -0.79 22.77 -11.35
N LYS A 473 -1.58 22.25 -12.29
CA LYS A 473 -3.01 22.03 -12.09
C LYS A 473 -3.24 20.69 -11.41
N PHE A 474 -4.15 20.68 -10.45
CA PHE A 474 -4.55 19.46 -9.76
C PHE A 474 -6.04 19.48 -9.43
N VAL A 475 -6.62 18.29 -9.34
CA VAL A 475 -8.00 18.07 -8.93
C VAL A 475 -8.03 16.92 -7.92
N VAL A 476 -8.64 17.18 -6.77
CA VAL A 476 -8.89 16.17 -5.73
C VAL A 476 -10.25 15.54 -5.99
N LEU A 477 -10.32 14.21 -5.96
CA LEU A 477 -11.52 13.44 -6.22
C LEU A 477 -11.99 12.74 -4.94
N SER A 478 -13.25 12.95 -4.56
CA SER A 478 -13.91 12.18 -3.50
C SER A 478 -14.51 10.89 -4.03
N ASP A 479 -14.38 9.82 -3.25
CA ASP A 479 -14.98 8.52 -3.53
C ASP A 479 -14.62 7.98 -4.93
N ILE A 480 -13.33 7.71 -5.13
CA ILE A 480 -12.81 7.27 -6.42
C ILE A 480 -13.33 5.90 -6.88
N LEU A 481 -13.50 5.78 -8.19
CA LEU A 481 -13.75 4.53 -8.91
C LEU A 481 -12.47 3.70 -9.04
N GLY A 482 -12.60 2.44 -9.45
CA GLY A 482 -11.44 1.60 -9.77
C GLY A 482 -10.58 2.20 -10.89
N ASP A 483 -11.22 2.74 -11.93
CA ASP A 483 -10.54 3.40 -13.06
C ASP A 483 -9.77 4.65 -12.61
N GLU A 484 -10.34 5.44 -11.70
CA GLU A 484 -9.73 6.68 -11.20
C GLU A 484 -8.58 6.42 -10.21
N ASP A 485 -8.61 5.33 -9.46
CA ASP A 485 -7.42 4.85 -8.74
C ASP A 485 -6.34 4.44 -9.74
N HIS A 486 -6.66 3.55 -10.69
CA HIS A 486 -5.68 3.02 -11.63
C HIS A 486 -4.98 4.10 -12.46
N LEU A 487 -5.74 5.08 -12.97
CA LEU A 487 -5.26 6.14 -13.86
C LEU A 487 -4.85 7.43 -13.12
N GLY A 488 -5.18 7.53 -11.84
CA GLY A 488 -4.87 8.67 -10.97
C GLY A 488 -3.48 8.60 -10.34
N ASP A 489 -3.06 9.72 -9.75
CA ASP A 489 -1.71 9.91 -9.21
C ASP A 489 -1.56 9.53 -7.73
N MET A 490 -2.69 9.38 -7.02
CA MET A 490 -2.72 9.12 -5.60
C MET A 490 -3.95 8.31 -5.21
N ASP A 491 -3.76 7.38 -4.29
CA ASP A 491 -4.81 6.65 -3.58
C ASP A 491 -4.69 6.94 -2.08
N PHE A 492 -5.53 7.86 -1.60
CA PHE A 492 -5.58 8.31 -0.22
C PHE A 492 -6.82 7.76 0.46
N LYS A 493 -6.66 6.99 1.53
CA LYS A 493 -7.76 6.46 2.33
C LYS A 493 -7.75 7.09 3.71
N VAL A 494 -8.91 7.52 4.15
CA VAL A 494 -9.13 8.03 5.50
C VAL A 494 -10.34 7.32 6.11
N ALA A 495 -10.18 6.87 7.35
CA ALA A 495 -11.24 6.34 8.18
C ALA A 495 -11.28 7.11 9.50
N GLY A 496 -12.48 7.32 10.04
CA GLY A 496 -12.64 8.12 11.24
C GLY A 496 -14.07 8.19 11.75
N THR A 497 -14.22 8.85 12.89
CA THR A 497 -15.50 9.23 13.47
C THR A 497 -15.82 10.67 13.08
N ARG A 498 -16.94 11.21 13.57
CA ARG A 498 -17.25 12.65 13.41
C ARG A 498 -16.24 13.59 14.05
N THR A 499 -15.39 13.10 14.96
CA THR A 499 -14.51 13.93 15.79
C THR A 499 -13.03 13.75 15.46
N GLY A 500 -12.68 12.85 14.53
CA GLY A 500 -11.28 12.67 14.14
C GLY A 500 -11.01 11.36 13.40
N VAL A 501 -9.78 11.25 12.93
CA VAL A 501 -9.21 10.17 12.13
C VAL A 501 -8.77 9.02 13.03
N THR A 502 -9.13 7.80 12.62
CA THR A 502 -8.71 6.55 13.26
C THR A 502 -7.67 5.79 12.43
N ALA A 503 -7.69 5.94 11.10
CA ALA A 503 -6.65 5.42 10.23
C ALA A 503 -6.50 6.29 8.98
N LEU A 504 -5.26 6.42 8.52
CA LEU A 504 -4.91 7.09 7.28
C LEU A 504 -3.89 6.23 6.53
N GLN A 505 -4.16 5.98 5.25
CA GLN A 505 -3.24 5.31 4.35
C GLN A 505 -3.11 6.14 3.08
N MET A 506 -1.89 6.38 2.62
CA MET A 506 -1.63 7.14 1.41
C MET A 506 -0.64 6.40 0.54
N ASP A 507 -0.94 6.31 -0.76
CA ASP A 507 -0.05 5.79 -1.80
C ASP A 507 0.03 6.82 -2.93
N ILE A 508 1.19 7.44 -3.11
CA ILE A 508 1.45 8.40 -4.19
C ILE A 508 2.25 7.69 -5.29
N LYS A 509 1.77 7.81 -6.53
CA LYS A 509 2.34 7.15 -7.71
C LYS A 509 3.27 8.05 -8.53
N ILE A 510 3.28 9.36 -8.26
CA ILE A 510 4.10 10.35 -8.97
C ILE A 510 5.19 10.97 -8.11
N GLU A 511 6.26 11.42 -8.75
CA GLU A 511 7.28 12.23 -8.08
C GLU A 511 6.78 13.69 -7.89
N GLY A 512 7.07 14.29 -6.73
CA GLY A 512 6.96 15.73 -6.56
C GLY A 512 5.55 16.28 -6.33
N SER A 513 4.64 15.54 -5.69
CA SER A 513 3.41 16.13 -5.14
C SER A 513 3.73 16.90 -3.84
N PRO A 514 3.53 18.24 -3.78
CA PRO A 514 3.66 18.98 -2.53
C PRO A 514 2.81 18.38 -1.41
N LEU A 515 3.39 18.19 -0.22
CA LEU A 515 2.67 17.75 1.00
C LEU A 515 1.40 18.58 1.27
N LYS A 516 1.41 19.87 0.92
CA LYS A 516 0.25 20.77 1.07
C LYS A 516 -0.98 20.33 0.26
N LEU A 517 -0.81 19.55 -0.80
CA LEU A 517 -1.91 19.05 -1.63
C LEU A 517 -2.59 17.80 -1.07
N CYS A 518 -1.92 17.10 -0.15
CA CYS A 518 -2.32 15.75 0.23
C CYS A 518 -3.40 15.71 1.32
N VAL A 519 -3.72 16.83 2.00
CA VAL A 519 -4.56 16.78 3.22
C VAL A 519 -5.37 18.07 3.50
N LEU A 520 -5.55 18.98 2.54
CA LEU A 520 -6.49 20.09 2.73
C LEU A 520 -7.89 19.67 2.22
N PRO A 521 -8.95 19.77 3.04
CA PRO A 521 -10.32 19.68 2.55
C PRO A 521 -10.68 20.85 1.64
#